data_AF-A0A2J6HD60-F1
#
_entry.id   AF-A0A2J6HD60-F1
#
_cell.length_a   1.000
_cell.length_b   1.000
_cell.length_c   1.000
_cell.angle_alpha   90.00
_cell.angle_beta   90.00
_cell.angle_gamma   90.00
#
_symmetry.space_group_name_H-M   'P 1'
#
loop_
_entity.id
_entity.type
_entity.pdbx_description
1 polymer ?
#
loop_
_entity_poly.entity_id
_entity_poly.type
_entity_poly.pdbx_seq_one_letter_code
_entity_poly.pdbx_strand_id
1 'polypeptide(L)'
;MSKKNRPRIKIKTDVYDVIFEVLGLLALIFMIIFPLVNYAELPDQIPMHYNAAGEVDSYGAKAIVWAIPGIALILYAFLFWVSKKPHIFNYTVEITEENAARHYRTAVRIMNILKSIMAWTFGYITFTTVRVGMGVQDGLGKYFLIIVLALVFIPIGFMIFSSRKK
;
A
#
# COMPACT_ATOMS: atom_id res chain seq x y z
N MET A 1 -23.93 -7.96 -18.15
CA MET A 1 -24.32 -6.59 -17.74
C MET A 1 -23.17 -5.61 -17.95
N SER A 2 -23.43 -4.49 -18.62
CA SER A 2 -22.47 -3.35 -18.68
C SER A 2 -22.18 -2.82 -17.27
N LYS A 3 -20.97 -2.28 -17.03
CA LYS A 3 -20.60 -1.63 -15.75
C LYS A 3 -21.64 -0.59 -15.28
N LYS A 4 -22.39 0.00 -16.23
CA LYS A 4 -23.44 1.01 -15.97
C LYS A 4 -24.66 0.47 -15.20
N ASN A 5 -24.95 -0.84 -15.31
CA ASN A 5 -26.16 -1.47 -14.76
C ASN A 5 -25.89 -2.28 -13.49
N ARG A 6 -24.71 -2.15 -12.88
CA ARG A 6 -24.37 -2.90 -11.67
C ARG A 6 -25.07 -2.30 -10.43
N PRO A 7 -25.46 -3.14 -9.46
CA PRO A 7 -26.09 -2.68 -8.22
C PRO A 7 -25.20 -1.67 -7.49
N ARG A 8 -25.79 -0.60 -6.93
CA ARG A 8 -25.05 0.41 -6.16
C ARG A 8 -25.39 0.27 -4.67
N ILE A 9 -24.81 -0.75 -4.06
CA ILE A 9 -25.01 -1.06 -2.65
C ILE A 9 -23.86 -0.50 -1.78
N LYS A 10 -24.20 -0.01 -0.59
CA LYS A 10 -23.21 0.41 0.42
C LYS A 10 -22.74 -0.81 1.19
N ILE A 11 -21.45 -1.12 1.11
CA ILE A 11 -20.87 -2.23 1.87
C ILE A 11 -20.63 -1.78 3.30
N LYS A 12 -21.18 -2.55 4.25
CA LYS A 12 -20.93 -2.34 5.69
C LYS A 12 -19.49 -2.75 6.00
N THR A 13 -18.73 -1.80 6.52
CA THR A 13 -17.37 -2.01 7.04
C THR A 13 -17.39 -3.06 8.14
N ASP A 14 -16.46 -4.01 8.08
CA ASP A 14 -16.25 -4.99 9.15
C ASP A 14 -14.94 -4.75 9.91
N VAL A 15 -14.70 -5.56 10.94
CA VAL A 15 -13.54 -5.41 11.83
C VAL A 15 -12.22 -5.54 11.07
N TYR A 16 -12.14 -6.41 10.06
CA TYR A 16 -10.92 -6.57 9.26
C TYR A 16 -10.63 -5.31 8.44
N ASP A 17 -11.66 -4.70 7.86
CA ASP A 17 -11.53 -3.44 7.13
C ASP A 17 -10.97 -2.33 8.04
N VAL A 18 -11.47 -2.25 9.28
CA VAL A 18 -11.00 -1.27 10.27
C VAL A 18 -9.55 -1.53 10.66
N ILE A 19 -9.17 -2.79 10.91
CA ILE A 19 -7.80 -3.16 11.28
C ILE A 19 -6.81 -2.71 10.19
N PHE A 20 -7.06 -3.03 8.92
CA PHE A 20 -6.16 -2.63 7.83
C PHE A 20 -6.15 -1.10 7.59
N GLU A 21 -7.27 -0.42 7.83
CA GLU A 21 -7.30 1.05 7.80
C GLU A 21 -6.37 1.62 8.87
N VAL A 22 -6.52 1.18 10.12
CA VAL A 22 -5.71 1.65 11.26
C VAL A 22 -4.24 1.32 11.05
N LEU A 23 -3.91 0.11 10.60
CA LEU A 23 -2.52 -0.27 10.30
C LEU A 23 -1.91 0.62 9.20
N GLY A 24 -2.67 0.94 8.16
CA GLY A 24 -2.22 1.85 7.11
C GLY A 24 -1.99 3.28 7.62
N LEU A 25 -2.90 3.79 8.46
CA LEU A 25 -2.75 5.11 9.09
C LEU A 25 -1.54 5.17 10.03
N LEU A 26 -1.29 4.12 10.81
CA LEU A 26 -0.09 4.02 11.65
C LEU A 26 1.19 4.04 10.81
N ALA A 27 1.22 3.34 9.68
CA ALA A 27 2.35 3.37 8.76
C ALA A 27 2.58 4.77 8.17
N LEU A 28 1.52 5.50 7.80
CA LEU A 28 1.63 6.89 7.32
C LEU A 28 2.17 7.83 8.40
N ILE A 29 1.69 7.71 9.64
CA ILE A 29 2.17 8.50 10.78
C ILE A 29 3.67 8.21 11.00
N PHE A 30 4.05 6.93 11.05
CA PHE A 30 5.44 6.52 11.20
C PHE A 30 6.33 7.07 10.08
N MET A 31 5.87 6.98 8.83
CA MET A 31 6.59 7.45 7.64
C MET A 31 6.88 8.95 7.66
N ILE A 32 6.09 9.75 8.39
CA ILE A 32 6.32 11.19 8.56
C ILE A 32 7.18 11.46 9.79
N ILE A 33 6.84 10.86 10.93
CA ILE A 33 7.52 11.12 12.21
C ILE A 33 8.98 10.67 12.16
N PHE A 34 9.25 9.50 11.57
CA PHE A 34 10.60 8.94 11.57
C PHE A 34 11.63 9.84 10.87
N PRO A 35 11.44 10.29 9.62
CA PRO A 35 12.36 11.26 9.02
C PRO A 35 12.33 12.60 9.74
N LEU A 36 11.20 13.05 10.29
CA LEU A 36 11.11 14.33 11.02
C LEU A 36 12.09 14.39 12.20
N VAL A 37 12.14 13.34 13.02
CA VAL A 37 12.99 13.31 14.23
C VAL A 37 14.47 13.09 13.91
N ASN A 38 14.79 12.49 12.75
CA ASN A 38 16.18 12.24 12.34
C ASN A 38 16.70 13.26 11.31
N TYR A 39 15.87 14.21 10.85
CA TYR A 39 16.20 15.05 9.69
C TYR A 39 17.47 15.90 9.87
N ALA A 40 17.70 16.39 11.10
CA ALA A 40 18.86 17.21 11.42
C ALA A 40 20.19 16.44 11.34
N GLU A 41 20.15 15.11 11.57
CA GLU A 41 21.32 14.23 11.55
C GLU A 41 21.63 13.70 10.15
N LEU A 42 20.73 13.90 9.18
CA LEU A 42 20.95 13.44 7.82
C LEU A 42 22.05 14.26 7.12
N PRO A 43 23.00 13.60 6.44
CA PRO A 43 23.97 14.27 5.57
C PRO A 43 23.24 14.93 4.40
N ASP A 44 23.92 15.86 3.71
CA ASP A 44 23.31 16.61 2.60
C ASP A 44 22.86 15.70 1.44
N GLN A 45 23.47 14.51 1.30
CA GLN A 45 23.10 13.50 0.33
C GLN A 45 22.67 12.19 0.98
N ILE A 46 21.51 11.67 0.58
CA ILE A 46 20.95 10.39 1.02
C ILE A 46 20.56 9.54 -0.21
N PRO A 47 20.31 8.23 -0.06
CA PRO A 47 19.82 7.40 -1.17
C PRO A 47 18.55 7.97 -1.81
N MET A 48 18.51 7.94 -3.14
CA MET A 48 17.36 8.35 -3.93
C MET A 48 16.67 7.15 -4.58
N HIS A 49 17.45 6.21 -5.13
CA HIS A 49 16.93 4.98 -5.73
C HIS A 49 17.67 3.75 -5.23
N TYR A 50 16.99 2.61 -5.40
CA TYR A 50 17.50 1.29 -5.09
C TYR A 50 17.26 0.37 -6.30
N ASN A 51 18.24 -0.48 -6.60
CA ASN A 51 18.14 -1.47 -7.65
C ASN A 51 17.28 -2.68 -7.22
N ALA A 52 17.09 -3.65 -8.12
CA ALA A 52 16.28 -4.86 -7.83
C ALA A 52 16.89 -5.78 -6.75
N ALA A 53 18.20 -5.66 -6.46
CA ALA A 53 18.88 -6.34 -5.37
C ALA A 53 18.71 -5.61 -4.02
N GLY A 54 18.07 -4.44 -4.01
CA GLY A 54 17.87 -3.62 -2.82
C GLY A 54 19.09 -2.78 -2.44
N GLU A 55 20.06 -2.62 -3.34
CA GLU A 55 21.25 -1.80 -3.13
C GLU A 55 21.02 -0.38 -3.62
N VAL A 56 21.67 0.61 -2.99
CA VAL A 56 21.60 2.00 -3.43
C VAL A 56 22.30 2.15 -4.78
N ASP A 57 21.61 2.70 -5.77
CA ASP A 57 22.17 2.98 -7.09
C ASP A 57 22.20 4.47 -7.45
N SER A 58 21.63 5.33 -6.59
CA SER A 58 21.73 6.79 -6.72
C SER A 58 21.52 7.53 -5.40
N TYR A 59 22.07 8.74 -5.34
CA TYR A 59 21.98 9.64 -4.18
C TYR A 59 21.40 11.00 -4.60
N GLY A 60 20.80 11.71 -3.66
CA GLY A 60 20.24 13.04 -3.87
C GLY A 60 20.16 13.87 -2.60
N ALA A 61 19.75 15.14 -2.74
CA ALA A 61 19.61 16.06 -1.62
C ALA A 61 18.69 15.49 -0.52
N LYS A 62 19.05 15.62 0.76
CA LYS A 62 18.28 15.04 1.88
C LYS A 62 16.81 15.44 1.96
N ALA A 63 16.43 16.57 1.36
CA ALA A 63 15.04 16.98 1.21
C ALA A 63 14.19 15.96 0.43
N ILE A 64 14.79 15.10 -0.40
CA ILE A 64 14.09 14.07 -1.16
C ILE A 64 13.40 13.04 -0.27
N VAL A 65 13.81 12.89 1.00
CA VAL A 65 13.15 11.98 1.97
C VAL A 65 11.66 12.26 2.13
N TRP A 66 11.22 13.49 1.87
CA TRP A 66 9.81 13.92 1.96
C TRP A 66 8.97 13.56 0.73
N ALA A 67 9.60 13.17 -0.39
CA ALA A 67 8.88 12.78 -1.59
C ALA A 67 8.04 11.52 -1.37
N ILE A 68 8.60 10.51 -0.69
CA ILE A 68 7.90 9.25 -0.41
C ILE A 68 6.66 9.49 0.47
N PRO A 69 6.73 10.17 1.64
CA PRO A 69 5.54 10.54 2.41
C PRO A 69 4.48 11.30 1.61
N GLY A 70 4.88 12.28 0.78
CA GLY A 70 3.96 13.04 -0.05
C GLY A 70 3.20 12.17 -1.05
N ILE A 71 3.93 11.33 -1.79
CA ILE A 71 3.35 10.36 -2.73
C ILE A 71 2.45 9.35 -2.00
N ALA A 72 2.90 8.85 -0.84
CA ALA A 72 2.16 7.90 -0.01
C ALA A 72 0.79 8.44 0.38
N LEU A 73 0.71 9.68 0.87
CA LEU A 73 -0.53 10.32 1.29
C LEU A 73 -1.52 10.47 0.12
N ILE A 74 -1.03 10.94 -1.03
CA ILE A 74 -1.84 11.12 -2.23
C ILE A 74 -2.40 9.77 -2.70
N LEU A 75 -1.55 8.75 -2.81
CA LEU A 75 -1.97 7.41 -3.24
C LEU A 75 -2.91 6.77 -2.22
N TYR A 76 -2.66 6.91 -0.92
CA TYR A 76 -3.52 6.36 0.11
C TYR A 76 -4.91 6.99 0.06
N ALA A 77 -4.99 8.32 -0.04
CA ALA A 77 -6.26 9.05 -0.17
C ALA A 77 -7.02 8.65 -1.45
N PHE A 78 -6.29 8.52 -2.58
CA PHE A 78 -6.86 8.05 -3.84
C PHE A 78 -7.44 6.63 -3.70
N LEU A 79 -6.67 5.68 -3.16
CA LEU A 79 -7.12 4.29 -2.96
C LEU A 79 -8.29 4.20 -1.97
N PHE A 80 -8.29 5.04 -0.93
CA PHE A 80 -9.41 5.16 0.00
C PHE A 80 -10.69 5.61 -0.70
N TRP A 81 -10.61 6.62 -1.57
CA TRP A 81 -11.78 7.11 -2.30
C TRP A 81 -12.29 6.09 -3.32
N VAL A 82 -11.37 5.45 -4.05
CA VAL A 82 -11.68 4.40 -5.02
C VAL A 82 -12.34 3.18 -4.34
N SER A 83 -11.90 2.80 -3.13
CA SER A 83 -12.50 1.69 -2.36
C SER A 83 -13.96 1.94 -1.99
N LYS A 84 -14.43 3.19 -1.94
CA LYS A 84 -15.86 3.51 -1.72
C LYS A 84 -16.75 3.25 -2.94
N LYS A 85 -16.18 2.92 -4.10
CA LYS A 85 -16.91 2.70 -5.36
C LYS A 85 -16.66 1.29 -5.93
N PRO A 86 -17.00 0.20 -5.24
CA PRO A 86 -16.69 -1.16 -5.72
C PRO A 86 -17.31 -1.49 -7.09
N HIS A 87 -18.48 -0.92 -7.41
CA HIS A 87 -19.17 -1.15 -8.69
C HIS A 87 -18.35 -0.84 -9.96
N ILE A 88 -17.34 0.05 -9.89
CA ILE A 88 -16.48 0.40 -11.04
C ILE A 88 -15.33 -0.59 -11.28
N PHE A 89 -15.06 -1.49 -10.33
CA PHE A 89 -13.93 -2.43 -10.40
C PHE A 89 -14.11 -3.52 -11.46
N ASN A 90 -13.02 -4.20 -11.76
CA ASN A 90 -13.04 -5.38 -12.60
C ASN A 90 -13.30 -6.61 -11.73
N TYR A 91 -14.21 -7.46 -12.19
CA TYR A 91 -14.61 -8.70 -11.50
C TYR A 91 -14.46 -9.86 -12.48
N THR A 92 -14.07 -11.03 -11.97
CA THR A 92 -13.89 -12.24 -12.79
C THR A 92 -15.21 -12.96 -13.08
N VAL A 93 -16.31 -12.44 -12.57
CA VAL A 93 -17.68 -12.94 -12.75
C VAL A 93 -18.61 -11.77 -13.06
N GLU A 94 -19.76 -12.07 -13.65
CA GLU A 94 -20.83 -11.08 -13.79
C GLU A 94 -21.41 -10.72 -12.41
N ILE A 95 -21.61 -9.42 -12.19
CA ILE A 95 -22.19 -8.92 -10.95
C ILE A 95 -23.70 -8.82 -11.11
N THR A 96 -24.42 -9.53 -10.25
CA THR A 96 -25.88 -9.55 -10.14
C THR A 96 -26.31 -9.01 -8.78
N GLU A 97 -27.60 -8.69 -8.62
CA GLU A 97 -28.16 -8.26 -7.32
C GLU A 97 -27.88 -9.27 -6.19
N GLU A 98 -27.97 -10.57 -6.50
CA GLU A 98 -27.75 -11.66 -5.54
C GLU A 98 -26.30 -11.75 -5.06
N ASN A 99 -25.32 -11.53 -5.97
CA ASN A 99 -23.91 -11.75 -5.66
C ASN A 99 -23.13 -10.47 -5.33
N ALA A 100 -23.70 -9.28 -5.61
CA ALA A 100 -23.00 -7.99 -5.50
C ALA A 100 -22.41 -7.77 -4.11
N ALA A 101 -23.16 -8.05 -3.05
CA ALA A 101 -22.72 -7.81 -1.67
C ALA A 101 -21.43 -8.58 -1.33
N ARG A 102 -21.36 -9.84 -1.76
CA ARG A 102 -20.19 -10.71 -1.54
C ARG A 102 -18.97 -10.20 -2.31
N HIS A 103 -19.11 -10.02 -3.63
CA HIS A 103 -17.98 -9.61 -4.47
C HIS A 103 -17.49 -8.20 -4.15
N TYR A 104 -18.39 -7.28 -3.82
CA TYR A 104 -18.01 -5.92 -3.45
C TYR A 104 -17.29 -5.90 -2.11
N ARG A 105 -17.74 -6.68 -1.12
CA ARG A 105 -17.01 -6.83 0.15
C ARG A 105 -15.61 -7.37 -0.08
N THR A 106 -15.45 -8.43 -0.86
CA THR A 106 -14.11 -8.96 -1.20
C THR A 106 -13.24 -7.89 -1.86
N ALA A 107 -13.78 -7.13 -2.80
CA ALA A 107 -13.00 -6.12 -3.50
C ALA A 107 -12.60 -4.94 -2.61
N VAL A 108 -13.51 -4.47 -1.74
CA VAL A 108 -13.19 -3.44 -0.73
C VAL A 108 -12.11 -3.94 0.22
N ARG A 109 -12.18 -5.19 0.66
CA ARG A 109 -11.17 -5.79 1.54
C ARG A 109 -9.80 -5.89 0.86
N ILE A 110 -9.76 -6.31 -0.41
CA ILE A 110 -8.55 -6.31 -1.23
C ILE A 110 -7.95 -4.89 -1.29
N MET A 111 -8.76 -3.86 -1.49
CA MET A 111 -8.29 -2.47 -1.50
C MET A 111 -7.72 -2.03 -0.15
N ASN A 112 -8.34 -2.42 0.96
CA ASN A 112 -7.86 -2.10 2.29
C ASN A 112 -6.52 -2.79 2.62
N ILE A 113 -6.36 -4.05 2.20
CA ILE A 113 -5.11 -4.79 2.33
C ILE A 113 -4.02 -4.15 1.47
N LEU A 114 -4.31 -3.85 0.19
CA LEU A 114 -3.36 -3.26 -0.74
C LEU A 114 -2.83 -1.90 -0.26
N LYS A 115 -3.72 -0.99 0.14
CA LYS A 115 -3.29 0.34 0.61
C LYS A 115 -2.50 0.24 1.93
N SER A 116 -2.82 -0.73 2.80
CA SER A 116 -2.07 -0.97 4.03
C SER A 116 -0.67 -1.52 3.73
N ILE A 117 -0.55 -2.51 2.84
CA ILE A 117 0.75 -3.05 2.41
C ILE A 117 1.58 -1.94 1.77
N MET A 118 1.00 -1.17 0.85
CA MET A 118 1.67 -0.02 0.22
C MET A 118 2.21 0.97 1.27
N ALA A 119 1.40 1.35 2.26
CA ALA A 119 1.82 2.28 3.30
C ALA A 119 2.99 1.72 4.13
N TRP A 120 2.96 0.44 4.50
CA TRP A 120 4.07 -0.19 5.21
C TRP A 120 5.32 -0.37 4.35
N THR A 121 5.18 -0.69 3.06
CA THR A 121 6.31 -0.77 2.12
C THR A 121 6.99 0.59 1.98
N PHE A 122 6.23 1.66 1.79
CA PHE A 122 6.78 3.01 1.73
C PHE A 122 7.36 3.47 3.07
N GLY A 123 6.76 3.05 4.18
CA GLY A 123 7.27 3.31 5.53
C GLY A 123 8.61 2.65 5.75
N TYR A 124 8.75 1.39 5.33
CA TYR A 124 10.01 0.65 5.37
C TYR A 124 11.07 1.29 4.47
N ILE A 125 10.75 1.64 3.22
CA ILE A 125 11.69 2.33 2.33
C ILE A 125 12.16 3.64 2.95
N THR A 126 11.25 4.44 3.52
CA THR A 126 11.58 5.71 4.19
C THR A 126 12.50 5.47 5.39
N PHE A 127 12.17 4.49 6.24
CA PHE A 127 12.99 4.08 7.37
C PHE A 127 14.40 3.70 6.92
N THR A 128 14.52 2.84 5.92
CA THR A 128 15.81 2.39 5.41
C THR A 128 16.58 3.53 4.75
N THR A 129 15.91 4.42 4.00
CA THR A 129 16.56 5.58 3.37
C THR A 129 17.23 6.47 4.41
N VAL A 130 16.54 6.76 5.51
CA VAL A 130 17.11 7.49 6.64
C VAL A 130 18.29 6.73 7.27
N ARG A 131 18.12 5.43 7.53
CA ARG A 131 19.17 4.60 8.17
C ARG A 131 20.43 4.44 7.32
N VAL A 132 20.27 4.32 6.01
CA VAL A 132 21.39 4.30 5.06
C VAL A 132 22.04 5.68 4.96
N GLY A 133 21.24 6.75 4.93
CA GLY A 133 21.77 8.12 5.01
C GLY A 133 22.60 8.37 6.28
N MET A 134 22.22 7.78 7.41
CA MET A 134 22.98 7.83 8.66
C MET A 134 24.17 6.85 8.72
N GLY A 135 24.40 6.06 7.67
CA GLY A 135 25.50 5.07 7.63
C GLY A 135 25.29 3.84 8.53
N VAL A 136 24.04 3.54 8.93
CA VAL A 136 23.72 2.43 9.84
C VAL A 136 23.22 1.17 9.11
N GLN A 137 22.92 1.28 7.82
CA GLN A 137 22.41 0.20 6.97
C GLN A 137 22.93 0.38 5.54
N ASP A 138 23.11 -0.72 4.79
CA ASP A 138 23.70 -0.66 3.44
C ASP A 138 22.65 -0.53 2.31
N GLY A 139 21.41 -0.96 2.55
CA GLY A 139 20.34 -0.95 1.56
C GLY A 139 19.04 -1.57 2.06
N LEU A 140 18.05 -1.79 1.19
CA LEU A 140 16.75 -2.40 1.50
C LEU A 140 16.85 -3.88 1.87
N GLY A 141 17.95 -4.54 1.52
CA GLY A 141 18.16 -5.97 1.73
C GLY A 141 17.68 -6.84 0.57
N LYS A 142 18.45 -7.89 0.29
CA LYS A 142 18.31 -8.73 -0.92
C LYS A 142 16.95 -9.41 -1.13
N TYR A 143 16.18 -9.61 -0.06
CA TYR A 143 14.86 -10.26 -0.15
C TYR A 143 13.69 -9.29 -0.18
N PHE A 144 13.94 -7.98 -0.09
CA PHE A 144 12.91 -6.95 -0.01
C PHE A 144 11.87 -7.11 -1.12
N LEU A 145 12.31 -7.18 -2.38
CA LEU A 145 11.41 -7.28 -3.53
C LEU A 145 10.54 -8.54 -3.49
N ILE A 146 11.15 -9.71 -3.23
CA ILE A 146 10.42 -10.99 -3.20
C ILE A 146 9.38 -11.00 -2.08
N ILE A 147 9.73 -10.47 -0.90
CA ILE A 147 8.81 -10.36 0.25
C ILE A 147 7.63 -9.44 -0.10
N VAL A 148 7.88 -8.25 -0.66
CA VAL A 148 6.81 -7.33 -1.06
C VAL A 148 5.89 -7.96 -2.11
N LEU A 149 6.44 -8.62 -3.12
CA LEU A 149 5.64 -9.32 -4.13
C LEU A 149 4.79 -10.44 -3.51
N ALA A 150 5.36 -11.23 -2.61
CA ALA A 150 4.62 -12.29 -1.90
C ALA A 150 3.47 -11.70 -1.06
N LEU A 151 3.74 -10.62 -0.31
CA LEU A 151 2.74 -9.93 0.51
C LEU A 151 1.59 -9.36 -0.34
N VAL A 152 1.86 -8.89 -1.56
CA VAL A 152 0.82 -8.41 -2.46
C VAL A 152 0.05 -9.57 -3.11
N PHE A 153 0.74 -10.49 -3.77
CA PHE A 153 0.09 -11.45 -4.66
C PHE A 153 -0.59 -12.62 -3.93
N ILE A 154 -0.02 -13.11 -2.82
CA ILE A 154 -0.57 -14.27 -2.09
C ILE A 154 -1.98 -13.98 -1.54
N PRO A 155 -2.22 -12.93 -0.73
CA PRO A 155 -3.54 -12.70 -0.15
C PRO A 155 -4.57 -12.34 -1.22
N ILE A 156 -4.18 -11.62 -2.27
CA ILE A 156 -5.07 -11.26 -3.38
C ILE A 156 -5.49 -12.50 -4.16
N GLY A 157 -4.52 -13.35 -4.54
CA GLY A 157 -4.79 -14.60 -5.24
C GLY A 157 -5.72 -15.50 -4.44
N PHE A 158 -5.46 -15.65 -3.14
CA PHE A 158 -6.31 -16.41 -2.23
C PHE A 158 -7.74 -15.84 -2.14
N MET A 159 -7.90 -14.52 -1.96
CA MET A 159 -9.23 -13.90 -1.85
C MET A 159 -10.02 -13.98 -3.16
N ILE A 160 -9.38 -13.76 -4.30
CA ILE A 160 -10.03 -13.89 -5.61
C ILE A 160 -10.48 -15.34 -5.81
N PHE A 161 -9.60 -16.32 -5.57
CA PHE A 161 -9.94 -17.74 -5.70
C PHE A 161 -11.08 -18.15 -4.77
N SER A 162 -11.02 -17.70 -3.51
CA SER A 162 -12.05 -18.00 -2.51
C SER A 162 -13.39 -17.36 -2.85
N SER A 163 -13.40 -16.16 -3.43
CA SER A 163 -14.64 -15.47 -3.85
C SER A 163 -15.37 -16.13 -5.02
N ARG A 164 -14.71 -17.04 -5.75
CA ARG A 164 -15.32 -17.80 -6.85
C ARG A 164 -16.06 -19.05 -6.36
N LYS A 165 -15.70 -19.58 -5.18
CA LYS A 165 -16.40 -20.72 -4.58
C LYS A 165 -17.75 -20.22 -4.03
N LYS A 166 -18.83 -20.92 -4.38
CA LYS A 166 -20.21 -20.54 -4.02
C LYS A 166 -20.38 -20.41 -2.52
#